data_AF-A0A833QY90-F1
#
_entry.id   AF-A0A833QY90-F1
#
_cell.length_a   1.000
_cell.length_b   1.000
_cell.length_c   1.000
_cell.angle_alpha   90.00
_cell.angle_beta   90.00
_cell.angle_gamma   90.00
#
_symmetry.space_group_name_H-M   'P 1'
#
loop_
_entity.id
_entity.type
_entity.pdbx_description
1 polymer ?
#
loop_
_entity_poly.entity_id
_entity_poly.type
_entity_poly.pdbx_seq_one_letter_code
_entity_poly.pdbx_strand_id
1 'polypeptide(L)'
;MSCAPNSLSCVVFALVGQPRGEFTKIIAWHYGQDEWYQLEFHNNCPFPVADNNPVFIDGEFYCLSRLGSLGVFNPKNNTWRILDKLSPIYSDLYLAPEISSVDFLRILLFARMQR
;
A
#
# COMPACT_ATOMS: atom_id res chain seq x y z
N MET A 1 11.72 -3.31 -9.46
CA MET A 1 12.07 -4.54 -10.23
C MET A 1 11.40 -5.74 -9.56
N SER A 2 10.70 -6.59 -10.32
CA SER A 2 10.07 -7.82 -9.80
C SER A 2 11.09 -8.95 -9.61
N CYS A 3 10.74 -9.97 -8.83
CA CYS A 3 11.51 -11.22 -8.74
C CYS A 3 10.62 -12.43 -9.00
N ALA A 4 11.27 -13.57 -9.27
CA ALA A 4 10.60 -14.85 -9.25
C ALA A 4 9.99 -15.11 -7.85
N PRO A 5 8.77 -15.67 -7.76
CA PRO A 5 8.10 -15.95 -6.48
C PRO A 5 8.90 -16.86 -5.55
N ASN A 6 9.83 -17.63 -6.10
CA ASN A 6 10.68 -18.59 -5.39
C ASN A 6 12.05 -18.04 -4.93
N SER A 7 12.29 -16.73 -5.05
CA SER A 7 13.52 -16.12 -4.58
C SER A 7 13.49 -15.89 -3.07
N LEU A 8 14.58 -16.19 -2.36
CA LEU A 8 14.80 -15.82 -0.95
C LEU A 8 14.68 -14.31 -0.65
N SER A 9 14.64 -13.48 -1.70
CA SER A 9 14.42 -12.03 -1.59
C SER A 9 13.01 -11.60 -1.97
N CYS A 10 12.10 -12.53 -2.26
CA CYS A 10 10.74 -12.23 -2.68
C CYS A 10 9.90 -11.82 -1.48
N VAL A 11 9.27 -10.65 -1.60
CA VAL A 11 8.21 -10.17 -0.73
C VAL A 11 6.96 -9.96 -1.56
N VAL A 12 5.84 -10.48 -1.05
CA VAL A 12 4.51 -10.24 -1.60
C VAL A 12 3.79 -9.28 -0.68
N PHE A 13 3.15 -8.28 -1.27
CA PHE A 13 2.51 -7.20 -0.55
C PHE A 13 1.11 -6.95 -1.11
N ALA A 14 0.17 -6.75 -0.19
CA ALA A 14 -1.16 -6.24 -0.45
C ALA A 14 -1.48 -5.09 0.50
N LEU A 15 -2.05 -4.03 -0.08
CA LEU A 15 -2.60 -2.90 0.65
C LEU A 15 -4.12 -2.98 0.61
N VAL A 16 -4.74 -2.76 1.78
CA VAL A 16 -6.19 -2.70 1.95
C VAL A 16 -6.51 -1.36 2.61
N GLY A 17 -7.19 -0.49 1.86
CA GLY A 17 -7.65 0.81 2.32
C GLY A 17 -9.13 0.79 2.71
N GLN A 18 -9.51 1.72 3.58
CA GLN A 18 -10.92 2.05 3.82
C GLN A 18 -11.32 3.30 3.02
N PRO A 19 -12.61 3.49 2.69
CA PRO A 19 -13.07 4.65 1.93
C PRO A 19 -12.69 6.00 2.54
N ARG A 20 -12.71 6.10 3.88
CA ARG A 20 -12.32 7.31 4.63
C ARG A 20 -10.82 7.40 4.89
N GLY A 21 -10.08 6.31 4.70
CA GLY A 21 -8.63 6.29 4.88
C GLY A 21 -8.16 6.46 6.34
N GLU A 22 -9.01 6.22 7.33
CA GLU A 22 -8.67 6.30 8.76
C GLU A 22 -7.68 5.20 9.17
N PHE A 23 -7.77 4.04 8.51
CA PHE A 23 -6.91 2.89 8.74
C PHE A 23 -6.35 2.36 7.43
N THR A 24 -5.15 1.82 7.53
CA THR A 24 -4.47 1.10 6.46
C THR A 24 -4.10 -0.28 6.95
N LYS A 25 -4.57 -1.30 6.23
CA LYS A 25 -4.23 -2.69 6.51
C LYS A 25 -3.26 -3.20 5.45
N ILE A 26 -2.19 -3.84 5.91
CA ILE A 26 -1.16 -4.42 5.07
C ILE A 26 -1.17 -5.92 5.30
N ILE A 27 -1.17 -6.67 4.20
CA ILE A 27 -1.04 -8.11 4.20
C ILE A 27 0.23 -8.42 3.41
N ALA A 28 1.17 -9.12 4.03
CA ALA A 28 2.44 -9.38 3.38
C ALA A 28 2.97 -10.78 3.71
N TRP A 29 3.86 -11.25 2.85
CA TRP A 29 4.51 -12.55 2.97
C TRP A 29 5.92 -12.48 2.42
N HIS A 30 6.85 -13.15 3.09
CA HIS A 30 8.24 -13.29 2.65
C HIS A 30 8.49 -14.73 2.22
N TYR A 31 9.26 -14.92 1.16
CA TYR A 31 9.62 -16.27 0.75
C TYR A 31 10.33 -17.04 1.87
N GLY A 32 9.85 -18.26 2.12
CA GLY A 32 10.34 -19.11 3.21
C GLY A 32 9.62 -18.91 4.54
N GLN A 33 8.59 -18.04 4.61
CA GLN A 33 7.64 -18.02 5.72
C GLN A 33 6.45 -18.94 5.40
N ASP A 34 5.90 -19.59 6.43
CA ASP A 34 4.76 -20.49 6.27
C ASP A 34 3.42 -19.73 6.20
N GLU A 35 3.36 -18.54 6.82
CA GLU A 35 2.13 -17.77 6.97
C GLU A 35 2.27 -16.34 6.45
N TRP A 36 1.16 -15.80 5.96
CA TRP A 36 1.01 -14.37 5.72
C TRP A 36 0.87 -13.64 7.05
N TYR A 37 1.46 -12.45 7.15
CA TYR A 37 1.24 -11.57 8.30
C TYR A 37 0.38 -10.37 7.91
N GLN A 38 -0.31 -9.84 8.92
CA GLN A 38 -1.20 -8.71 8.79
C GLN A 38 -0.81 -7.61 9.77
N LEU A 39 -0.77 -6.38 9.27
CA LEU A 39 -0.53 -5.18 10.05
C LEU A 39 -1.67 -4.20 9.82
N GLU A 40 -2.06 -3.49 10.88
CA GLU A 40 -3.05 -2.42 10.81
C GLU A 40 -2.45 -1.15 11.39
N PHE A 41 -2.57 -0.05 10.66
CA PHE A 41 -2.05 1.25 11.04
C PHE A 41 -3.20 2.25 11.11
N HIS A 42 -3.26 2.99 12.21
CA HIS A 42 -4.10 4.17 12.30
C HIS A 42 -3.38 5.34 11.63
N ASN A 43 -4.05 6.01 10.70
CA ASN A 43 -3.45 7.06 9.92
C ASN A 43 -3.58 8.41 10.62
N ASN A 44 -2.48 9.15 10.72
CA ASN A 44 -2.49 10.52 11.26
C ASN A 44 -3.20 11.53 10.32
N CYS A 45 -3.40 11.16 9.06
CA CYS A 45 -4.20 11.89 8.09
C CYS A 45 -4.94 10.91 7.14
N PRO A 46 -6.08 11.29 6.55
CA PRO A 46 -6.84 10.40 5.68
C PRO A 46 -6.01 9.85 4.50
N PHE A 47 -5.95 8.52 4.37
CA PHE A 47 -5.28 7.82 3.28
C PHE A 47 -6.24 6.86 2.53
N PRO A 48 -7.17 7.39 1.71
CA PRO A 48 -8.00 6.54 0.88
C PRO A 48 -7.17 5.96 -0.27
N VAL A 49 -6.96 4.65 -0.30
CA VAL A 49 -6.09 3.98 -1.28
C VAL A 49 -6.62 4.16 -2.71
N ALA A 50 -5.73 4.49 -3.65
CA ALA A 50 -6.07 4.60 -5.07
C ALA A 50 -6.01 3.26 -5.80
N ASP A 51 -6.78 3.16 -6.89
CA ASP A 51 -6.70 2.04 -7.81
C ASP A 51 -5.37 2.10 -8.58
N ASN A 52 -4.60 1.00 -8.59
CA ASN A 52 -3.30 0.82 -9.25
C ASN A 52 -2.03 1.29 -8.49
N ASN A 53 -1.81 0.87 -7.24
CA ASN A 53 -0.49 0.97 -6.61
C ASN A 53 -0.25 -0.17 -5.59
N PRO A 54 0.84 -0.94 -5.71
CA PRO A 54 2.14 -0.54 -5.14
C PRO A 54 3.28 -0.49 -6.16
N VAL A 55 4.29 0.36 -5.88
CA VAL A 55 5.62 0.37 -6.50
C VAL A 55 6.65 0.00 -5.44
N PHE A 56 7.59 -0.88 -5.78
CA PHE A 56 8.70 -1.23 -4.90
C PHE A 56 10.03 -0.65 -5.40
N ILE A 57 10.63 0.23 -4.60
CA ILE A 57 11.92 0.87 -4.85
C ILE A 57 12.69 1.02 -3.54
N ASP A 58 14.00 0.79 -3.57
CA ASP A 58 14.92 0.93 -2.43
C ASP A 58 14.47 0.26 -1.13
N GLY A 59 13.87 -0.93 -1.25
CA GLY A 59 13.46 -1.72 -0.10
C GLY A 59 12.09 -1.34 0.47
N GLU A 60 11.39 -0.36 -0.10
CA GLU A 60 10.10 0.14 0.41
C GLU A 60 9.00 0.05 -0.65
N PHE A 61 7.76 -0.14 -0.18
CA PHE A 61 6.56 -0.07 -1.02
C PHE A 61 5.96 1.33 -0.94
N TYR A 62 5.70 1.91 -2.10
CA TYR A 62 5.10 3.23 -2.26
C TYR A 62 3.71 3.06 -2.85
N CYS A 63 2.72 3.66 -2.20
CA CYS A 63 1.31 3.53 -2.54
C CYS A 63 0.69 4.93 -2.67
N LEU A 64 -0.18 5.15 -3.66
CA LEU A 64 -0.83 6.43 -3.89
C LEU A 64 -2.21 6.41 -3.22
N SER A 65 -2.56 7.52 -2.59
CA SER A 65 -3.95 7.75 -2.18
C SER A 65 -4.72 8.46 -3.30
N ARG A 66 -6.05 8.36 -3.24
CA ARG A 66 -6.97 9.13 -4.09
C ARG A 66 -6.87 10.65 -3.86
N LEU A 67 -6.18 11.08 -2.79
CA LEU A 67 -5.96 12.49 -2.46
C LEU A 67 -4.60 13.01 -2.94
N GLY A 68 -3.79 12.17 -3.60
CA GLY A 68 -2.46 12.55 -4.09
C GLY A 68 -1.34 12.49 -3.04
N SER A 69 -1.60 11.89 -1.87
CA SER A 69 -0.54 11.59 -0.88
C SER A 69 0.13 10.24 -1.16
N LEU A 70 1.33 10.06 -0.63
CA LEU A 70 2.13 8.84 -0.84
C LEU A 70 2.33 8.10 0.48
N GLY A 71 1.81 6.89 0.57
CA GLY A 71 2.01 6.00 1.70
C GLY A 71 3.23 5.13 1.47
N VAL A 72 4.08 5.00 2.48
CA VAL A 72 5.32 4.23 2.38
C VAL A 72 5.34 3.14 3.44
N PHE A 73 5.40 1.89 2.98
CA PHE A 73 5.57 0.73 3.83
C PHE A 73 7.00 0.19 3.74
N ASN A 74 7.62 0.01 4.89
CA ASN A 74 8.94 -0.61 5.00
C ASN A 74 8.79 -2.04 5.57
N PRO A 75 8.98 -3.09 4.75
CA PRO A 75 8.83 -4.48 5.15
C PRO A 75 9.96 -5.00 6.06
N LYS A 76 11.05 -4.24 6.25
CA LYS A 76 12.17 -4.64 7.13
C LYS A 76 11.87 -4.37 8.60
N ASN A 77 11.15 -3.28 8.89
CA ASN A 77 10.82 -2.86 10.26
C ASN A 77 9.30 -2.73 10.50
N ASN A 78 8.47 -3.13 9.53
CA ASN A 78 7.01 -3.10 9.62
C ASN A 78 6.45 -1.72 9.96
N THR A 79 6.99 -0.68 9.32
CA THR A 79 6.53 0.71 9.53
C THR A 79 5.73 1.22 8.34
N TRP A 80 4.71 2.02 8.65
CA TRP A 80 3.88 2.74 7.69
C TRP A 80 3.96 4.23 7.98
N ARG A 81 4.19 5.05 6.95
CA ARG A 81 4.18 6.51 7.04
C ARG A 81 3.47 7.11 5.84
N ILE A 82 2.82 8.25 6.05
CA ILE A 82 2.21 9.02 4.97
C ILE A 82 3.09 10.25 4.72
N LEU A 83 3.55 10.39 3.49
CA LEU A 83 4.22 11.58 2.99
C LEU A 83 3.16 12.52 2.46
N ASP A 84 3.03 13.68 3.11
CA ASP A 84 1.98 14.64 2.80
C ASP A 84 2.26 15.41 1.50
N LYS A 85 1.15 15.79 0.86
CA LYS A 85 0.90 16.20 -0.53
C LYS A 85 2.04 16.73 -1.41
N LEU A 86 2.20 16.12 -2.58
CA LEU A 86 2.46 16.83 -3.85
C LEU A 86 1.10 17.39 -4.33
N SER A 87 1.00 18.69 -4.62
CA SER A 87 -0.26 19.34 -5.05
C SER A 87 -1.08 18.46 -6.01
N PRO A 88 -2.41 18.31 -5.81
CA PRO A 88 -3.18 17.34 -6.56
C PRO A 88 -3.21 17.79 -8.03
N ILE A 89 -2.86 16.89 -8.95
CA ILE A 89 -2.85 17.22 -10.39
C ILE A 89 -4.30 17.40 -10.92
N TYR A 90 -5.28 16.77 -10.27
CA TYR A 90 -6.70 16.88 -10.62
C TYR A 90 -7.55 17.08 -9.36
N SER A 91 -8.15 18.25 -9.22
CA SER A 91 -9.06 18.64 -8.12
C SER A 91 -10.46 18.02 -8.23
N ASP A 92 -10.84 17.55 -9.41
CA ASP A 92 -12.24 17.25 -9.74
C ASP A 92 -12.71 15.84 -9.29
N LEU A 93 -11.79 15.01 -8.79
CA LEU A 93 -12.10 13.67 -8.25
C LEU A 93 -12.72 13.71 -6.84
N TYR A 94 -12.82 14.90 -6.22
CA TYR A 94 -13.46 15.07 -4.91
C TYR A 94 -14.99 14.87 -4.92
N LEU A 95 -15.62 14.80 -6.10
CA LEU A 95 -17.09 14.83 -6.26
C LEU A 95 -17.69 13.57 -6.87
N ALA A 96 -17.15 12.38 -6.59
CA ALA A 96 -17.94 11.15 -6.76
C ALA A 96 -18.59 10.77 -5.41
N PRO A 97 -19.80 11.27 -5.09
CA PRO A 97 -20.61 10.65 -4.06
C PRO A 97 -21.14 9.32 -4.63
N GLU A 98 -21.23 8.31 -3.76
CA GLU A 98 -21.66 6.93 -4.02
C GLU A 98 -20.58 5.97 -4.56
N ILE A 99 -19.65 5.59 -3.69
CA ILE A 99 -19.09 4.23 -3.75
C ILE A 99 -19.76 3.45 -2.63
N SER A 100 -20.59 2.49 -3.05
CA SER A 100 -21.25 1.50 -2.21
C SER A 100 -20.27 0.92 -1.20
N SER A 101 -20.76 0.65 0.02
CA SER A 101 -20.06 -0.24 0.95
C SER A 101 -19.60 -1.49 0.21
N VAL A 102 -18.38 -1.95 0.51
CA VAL A 102 -17.72 -3.15 -0.02
C VAL A 102 -16.87 -2.93 -1.29
N ASP A 103 -15.79 -2.16 -1.19
CA ASP A 103 -14.60 -2.36 -2.05
C ASP A 103 -13.34 -2.43 -1.18
N PHE A 104 -12.99 -3.64 -0.76
CA PHE A 104 -11.63 -3.93 -0.29
C PHE A 104 -10.76 -4.14 -1.52
N LEU A 105 -10.24 -3.06 -2.09
CA LEU A 105 -9.24 -3.17 -3.13
C LEU A 105 -8.03 -3.95 -2.59
N ARG A 106 -7.71 -5.07 -3.24
CA ARG A 106 -6.52 -5.90 -2.94
C ARG A 106 -5.62 -5.86 -4.17
N ILE A 107 -4.60 -5.02 -4.14
CA ILE A 107 -3.56 -5.03 -5.18
C ILE A 107 -2.39 -5.86 -4.67
N LEU A 108 -1.97 -6.86 -5.44
CA LEU A 108 -0.82 -7.71 -5.14
C LEU A 108 0.41 -7.24 -5.94
N LEU A 109 1.52 -6.98 -5.26
CA LEU A 109 2.82 -6.78 -5.91
C LEU A 109 3.82 -7.85 -5.45
N PHE A 110 4.57 -8.39 -6.41
CA PHE A 110 5.75 -9.23 -6.19
C PHE A 110 7.01 -8.40 -6.34
N ALA A 111 7.78 -8.27 -5.26
CA ALA A 111 8.94 -7.40 -5.23
C ALA A 111 10.19 -8.09 -4.66
N ARG A 112 11.36 -7.64 -5.13
CA ARG A 112 12.67 -8.19 -4.74
C ARG A 112 13.35 -7.31 -3.71
N MET A 113 13.52 -7.77 -2.47
CA MET A 113 14.34 -7.08 -1.47
C MET A 113 15.83 -7.16 -1.82
N GLN A 114 16.50 -6.02 -1.91
CA GLN A 114 17.97 -5.97 -1.94
C GLN A 114 18.49 -5.93 -0.50
N ARG A 115 19.52 -6.74 -0.21
CA ARG A 115 20.13 -6.85 1.12
C ARG A 115 21.00 -5.65 1.44
#